data_AF-W1WWH9-F1
#
_entry.id   AF-W1WWH9-F1
#
_cell.length_a   1.000
_cell.length_b   1.000
_cell.length_c   1.000
_cell.angle_alpha   90.00
_cell.angle_beta   90.00
_cell.angle_gamma   90.00
#
_symmetry.space_group_name_H-M   'P 1'
#
loop_
_entity.id
_entity.type
_entity.pdbx_description
1 polymer ?
#
loop_
_entity_poly.entity_id
_entity_poly.type
_entity_poly.pdbx_seq_one_letter_code
_entity_poly.pdbx_strand_id
1 'polypeptide(L)'
;GKLVHSGNTISDSKSSNVDYNRTGVPLLEIVSEPDIRSGAEARAYVEKLRSILQYLEVSDGRMEEGSLRGDCNVSVRLRGTKEFGTRTETKNVNSLTAIQKVVEYEALRQAKLIEAGGKVDQETRTWDDAQGITIGMRKKDEENDYRYFPEPDLVPIVITDEKIEEVRRALPELQDAKIERFVSEYGLSREDATILTVSRKTADFLDATVKAGADAKTVANWMLGDLS
;
A
#
# COMPACT_ATOMS: atom_id res chain seq x y z
N GLY A 1 8.41 -18.10 4.30
CA GLY A 1 8.63 -18.44 5.72
C GLY A 1 8.72 -17.22 6.63
N LYS A 2 8.95 -17.45 7.92
CA LYS A 2 9.23 -16.47 8.99
C LYS A 2 10.43 -16.96 9.82
N LEU A 3 11.33 -16.07 10.18
CA LEU A 3 12.38 -16.34 11.17
C LEU A 3 11.89 -15.89 12.55
N VAL A 4 12.06 -16.75 13.55
CA VAL A 4 11.72 -16.47 14.96
C VAL A 4 12.99 -16.59 15.79
N HIS A 5 13.42 -15.50 16.38
CA HIS A 5 14.67 -15.43 17.13
C HIS A 5 14.44 -15.76 18.60
N SER A 6 15.40 -16.44 19.24
CA SER A 6 15.24 -16.99 20.60
C SER A 6 15.35 -15.94 21.74
N GLY A 7 15.68 -14.69 21.41
CA GLY A 7 15.87 -13.58 22.36
C GLY A 7 14.81 -12.47 22.23
N ASN A 8 15.04 -11.35 22.92
CA ASN A 8 14.14 -10.19 22.89
C ASN A 8 14.37 -9.32 21.65
N THR A 9 15.59 -9.36 21.09
CA THR A 9 15.97 -8.61 19.90
C THR A 9 16.75 -9.50 18.93
N ILE A 10 16.83 -9.10 17.66
CA ILE A 10 17.64 -9.81 16.66
C ILE A 10 19.12 -9.86 17.11
N SER A 11 19.60 -8.81 17.77
CA SER A 11 20.98 -8.64 18.21
C SER A 11 21.41 -9.50 19.40
N ASP A 12 20.47 -9.92 20.26
CA ASP A 12 20.77 -10.70 21.48
C ASP A 12 20.44 -12.20 21.36
N SER A 13 19.92 -12.61 20.20
CA SER A 13 19.40 -13.96 20.00
C SER A 13 20.50 -14.98 19.71
N LYS A 14 20.50 -16.10 20.46
CA LYS A 14 21.48 -17.19 20.32
C LYS A 14 21.16 -18.15 19.16
N SER A 15 19.90 -18.25 18.78
CA SER A 15 19.45 -19.08 17.67
C SER A 15 18.24 -18.45 16.97
N SER A 16 17.97 -18.95 15.76
CA SER A 16 16.80 -18.58 14.97
C SER A 16 16.09 -19.84 14.52
N ASN A 17 14.79 -19.92 14.79
CA ASN A 17 13.91 -20.98 14.31
C ASN A 17 13.30 -20.54 12.98
N VAL A 18 13.14 -21.49 12.05
CA VAL A 18 12.56 -21.24 10.74
C VAL A 18 11.16 -21.82 10.70
N ASP A 19 10.16 -20.98 10.47
CA ASP A 19 8.77 -21.37 10.24
C ASP A 19 8.43 -21.27 8.74
N TYR A 20 8.07 -22.40 8.14
CA TYR A 20 7.75 -22.51 6.72
C TYR A 20 6.27 -22.28 6.37
N ASN A 21 5.38 -22.07 7.33
CA ASN A 21 3.92 -21.97 7.11
C ASN A 21 3.52 -20.94 6.04
N ARG A 22 4.29 -19.85 5.91
CA ARG A 22 4.06 -18.79 4.89
C ARG A 22 5.02 -18.90 3.70
N THR A 23 5.38 -20.11 3.27
CA THR A 23 6.24 -20.33 2.09
C THR A 23 5.37 -20.73 0.92
N GLY A 24 5.59 -20.12 -0.25
CA GLY A 24 4.75 -20.36 -1.43
C GLY A 24 3.39 -19.63 -1.43
N VAL A 25 3.07 -18.85 -0.39
CA VAL A 25 1.89 -17.98 -0.39
C VAL A 25 2.01 -16.95 -1.52
N PRO A 26 0.99 -16.79 -2.39
CA PRO A 26 1.03 -15.84 -3.49
C PRO A 26 1.25 -14.40 -3.00
N LEU A 27 2.09 -13.66 -3.72
CA LEU A 27 2.37 -12.24 -3.47
C LEU A 27 2.28 -11.46 -4.78
N LEU A 28 1.80 -10.23 -4.68
CA LEU A 28 1.83 -9.25 -5.75
C LEU A 28 2.73 -8.08 -5.32
N GLU A 29 3.80 -7.83 -6.07
CA GLU A 29 4.67 -6.69 -5.86
C GLU A 29 4.26 -5.55 -6.79
N ILE A 30 3.91 -4.39 -6.22
CA ILE A 30 3.52 -3.20 -6.96
C ILE A 30 4.56 -2.11 -6.69
N VAL A 31 5.30 -1.74 -7.73
CA VAL A 31 6.30 -0.67 -7.69
C VAL A 31 5.71 0.56 -8.36
N SER A 32 5.61 1.66 -7.61
CA SER A 32 5.18 2.94 -8.16
C SER A 32 6.35 3.65 -8.85
N GLU A 33 6.03 4.44 -9.87
CA GLU A 33 6.95 5.49 -10.35
C GLU A 33 7.22 6.51 -9.22
N PRO A 34 8.35 7.24 -9.25
CA PRO A 34 8.69 8.21 -8.23
C PRO A 34 7.92 9.51 -8.46
N ASP A 35 6.59 9.47 -8.40
CA ASP A 35 5.68 10.61 -8.61
C ASP A 35 5.10 11.20 -7.32
N ILE A 36 5.18 10.47 -6.23
CA ILE A 36 4.76 10.91 -4.89
C ILE A 36 5.71 12.00 -4.37
N ARG A 37 5.16 13.11 -3.85
CA ARG A 37 5.92 14.31 -3.46
C ARG A 37 5.78 14.70 -1.98
N SER A 38 4.91 14.05 -1.22
CA SER A 38 4.74 14.31 0.21
C SER A 38 4.37 13.05 1.00
N GLY A 39 4.55 13.08 2.32
CA GLY A 39 4.09 12.00 3.19
C GLY A 39 2.57 11.81 3.14
N ALA A 40 1.81 12.90 3.00
CA ALA A 40 0.37 12.85 2.83
C ALA A 40 -0.03 12.13 1.52
N GLU A 41 0.63 12.45 0.40
CA GLU A 41 0.42 11.74 -0.86
C GLU A 41 0.84 10.27 -0.78
N ALA A 42 1.94 9.95 -0.09
CA ALA A 42 2.39 8.57 0.11
C ALA A 42 1.34 7.73 0.85
N ARG A 43 0.78 8.29 1.94
CA ARG A 43 -0.33 7.68 2.66
C ARG A 43 -1.56 7.53 1.77
N ALA A 44 -1.98 8.58 1.09
CA ALA A 44 -3.15 8.58 0.22
C ALA A 44 -3.03 7.54 -0.91
N TYR A 45 -1.84 7.39 -1.49
CA TYR A 45 -1.55 6.38 -2.51
C TYR A 45 -1.77 4.96 -1.96
N VAL A 46 -1.16 4.62 -0.82
CA VAL A 46 -1.29 3.27 -0.23
C VAL A 46 -2.70 3.01 0.27
N GLU A 47 -3.37 4.03 0.82
CA GLU A 47 -4.76 3.95 1.25
C GLU A 47 -5.70 3.70 0.06
N LYS A 48 -5.48 4.40 -1.06
CA LYS A 48 -6.26 4.18 -2.29
C LYS A 48 -6.01 2.81 -2.89
N LEU A 49 -4.76 2.38 -2.97
CA LEU A 49 -4.41 1.05 -3.46
C LEU A 49 -5.06 -0.04 -2.60
N ARG A 50 -4.97 0.10 -1.28
CA ARG A 50 -5.62 -0.80 -0.32
C ARG A 50 -7.13 -0.89 -0.56
N SER A 51 -7.81 0.26 -0.73
CA SER A 51 -9.25 0.29 -1.03
C SER A 51 -9.57 -0.49 -2.31
N ILE A 52 -8.81 -0.27 -3.39
CA ILE A 52 -9.01 -0.98 -4.67
C ILE A 52 -8.85 -2.50 -4.49
N LEU A 53 -7.78 -2.95 -3.82
CA LEU A 53 -7.52 -4.37 -3.60
C LEU A 53 -8.61 -5.04 -2.75
N GLN A 54 -9.11 -4.35 -1.72
CA GLN A 54 -10.22 -4.82 -0.90
C GLN A 54 -11.53 -4.87 -1.69
N TYR A 55 -11.79 -3.87 -2.54
CA TYR A 55 -12.99 -3.83 -3.39
C TYR A 55 -13.01 -4.96 -4.43
N LEU A 56 -11.84 -5.28 -4.97
CA LEU A 56 -11.64 -6.42 -5.88
C LEU A 56 -11.64 -7.77 -5.14
N GLU A 57 -11.62 -7.77 -3.81
CA GLU A 57 -11.55 -8.96 -2.95
C GLU A 57 -10.33 -9.87 -3.24
N VAL A 58 -9.21 -9.28 -3.69
CA VAL A 58 -7.95 -10.01 -3.97
C VAL A 58 -6.97 -9.97 -2.78
N SER A 59 -7.22 -9.10 -1.81
CA SER A 59 -6.47 -9.01 -0.55
C SER A 59 -7.35 -8.38 0.54
N ASP A 60 -7.16 -8.79 1.80
CA ASP A 60 -7.80 -8.13 2.95
C ASP A 60 -7.15 -6.78 3.30
N GLY A 61 -5.97 -6.47 2.73
CA GLY A 61 -5.29 -5.18 2.85
C GLY A 61 -4.90 -4.78 4.28
N ARG A 62 -4.73 -5.75 5.19
CA ARG A 62 -4.40 -5.53 6.61
C ARG A 62 -2.89 -5.44 6.83
N MET A 63 -2.40 -4.25 7.16
CA MET A 63 -0.96 -4.05 7.37
C MET A 63 -0.48 -4.69 8.68
N GLU A 64 -1.34 -4.67 9.70
CA GLU A 64 -1.13 -5.27 11.02
C GLU A 64 -1.00 -6.80 10.98
N GLU A 65 -1.70 -7.46 10.05
CA GLU A 65 -1.60 -8.90 9.80
C GLU A 65 -0.52 -9.22 8.74
N GLY A 66 0.05 -8.19 8.11
CA GLY A 66 1.16 -8.30 7.16
C GLY A 66 0.77 -8.79 5.77
N SER A 67 -0.50 -8.66 5.39
CA SER A 67 -1.02 -8.93 4.04
C SER A 67 -0.88 -7.74 3.09
N LEU A 68 -0.62 -6.54 3.62
CA LEU A 68 -0.11 -5.38 2.89
C LEU A 68 1.16 -4.88 3.57
N ARG A 69 2.22 -4.65 2.79
CA ARG A 69 3.51 -4.14 3.28
C ARG A 69 4.02 -3.04 2.37
N GLY A 70 4.78 -2.12 2.94
CA GLY A 70 5.40 -1.03 2.18
C GLY A 70 6.86 -0.83 2.55
N ASP A 71 7.68 -0.62 1.53
CA ASP A 71 9.02 -0.06 1.64
C ASP A 71 8.98 1.37 1.07
N CYS A 72 9.58 2.33 1.77
CA CYS A 72 9.58 3.74 1.37
C CYS A 72 10.93 4.13 0.76
N ASN A 73 10.91 4.59 -0.48
CA ASN A 73 12.08 5.08 -1.20
C ASN A 73 12.05 6.61 -1.26
N VAL A 74 12.98 7.27 -0.56
CA VAL A 74 12.97 8.74 -0.41
C VAL A 74 14.29 9.32 -0.90
N SER A 75 14.18 10.36 -1.72
CA SER A 75 15.29 11.27 -2.05
C SER A 75 14.76 12.70 -2.04
N VAL A 76 15.61 13.67 -1.70
CA VAL A 76 15.31 15.09 -1.84
C VAL A 76 16.15 15.72 -2.94
N ARG A 77 15.67 16.82 -3.51
CA ARG A 77 16.40 17.61 -4.51
C ARG A 77 16.10 19.09 -4.33
N LEU A 78 17.02 19.94 -4.77
CA LEU A 78 16.82 21.39 -4.74
C LEU A 78 15.68 21.79 -5.68
N ARG A 79 14.89 22.79 -5.27
CA ARG A 79 13.80 23.30 -6.09
C ARG A 79 14.35 23.81 -7.42
N GLY A 80 13.75 23.36 -8.52
CA GLY A 80 14.15 23.73 -9.88
C GLY A 80 15.11 22.74 -10.55
N THR A 81 15.68 21.76 -9.82
CA THR A 81 16.48 20.71 -10.44
C THR A 81 15.59 19.59 -10.98
N LYS A 82 16.05 18.96 -12.08
CA LYS A 82 15.38 17.80 -12.68
C LYS A 82 15.92 16.47 -12.18
N GLU A 83 17.19 16.44 -11.80
CA GLU A 83 17.84 15.23 -11.31
C GLU A 83 17.36 14.86 -9.90
N PHE A 84 17.18 13.56 -9.66
CA PHE A 84 16.88 13.03 -8.34
C PHE A 84 18.14 12.97 -7.47
N GLY A 85 17.98 13.17 -6.17
CA GLY A 85 19.06 13.00 -5.21
C GLY A 85 19.33 11.52 -4.88
N THR A 86 20.32 11.29 -4.01
CA THR A 86 20.60 9.92 -3.52
C THR A 86 19.40 9.38 -2.74
N ARG A 87 18.99 8.16 -3.09
CA ARG A 87 17.84 7.47 -2.50
C ARG A 87 18.23 6.72 -1.23
N THR A 88 17.42 6.85 -0.18
CA THR A 88 17.40 5.94 0.96
C THR A 88 16.16 5.07 0.91
N GLU A 89 16.31 3.81 1.32
CA GLU A 89 15.23 2.82 1.33
C GLU A 89 14.90 2.42 2.77
N THR A 90 13.72 2.79 3.27
CA THR A 90 13.23 2.37 4.59
C THR A 90 12.33 1.16 4.44
N LYS A 91 12.73 0.03 5.05
CA LYS A 91 12.02 -1.25 4.92
C LYS A 91 11.03 -1.53 6.04
N ASN A 92 10.07 -2.41 5.77
CA ASN A 92 9.14 -2.99 6.74
C ASN A 92 8.27 -1.94 7.45
N VAL A 93 7.69 -1.01 6.69
CA VAL A 93 6.78 0.00 7.23
C VAL A 93 5.37 -0.58 7.33
N ASN A 94 4.89 -0.79 8.56
CA ASN A 94 3.72 -1.63 8.83
C ASN A 94 2.41 -0.85 9.10
N SER A 95 2.36 0.46 8.86
CA SER A 95 1.11 1.22 8.96
C SER A 95 1.10 2.41 8.01
N LEU A 96 -0.10 2.85 7.61
CA LEU A 96 -0.30 4.05 6.78
C LEU A 96 0.29 5.31 7.45
N THR A 97 0.11 5.42 8.76
CA THR A 97 0.68 6.51 9.56
C THR A 97 2.21 6.47 9.56
N ALA A 98 2.80 5.28 9.69
CA ALA A 98 4.25 5.11 9.63
C ALA A 98 4.79 5.46 8.24
N ILE A 99 4.10 5.10 7.15
CA ILE A 99 4.50 5.49 5.78
C ILE A 99 4.62 7.01 5.66
N GLN A 100 3.58 7.74 6.10
CA GLN A 100 3.59 9.20 6.09
C GLN A 100 4.79 9.75 6.90
N LYS A 101 4.95 9.30 8.14
CA LYS A 101 6.01 9.76 9.04
C LYS A 101 7.41 9.45 8.51
N VAL A 102 7.62 8.28 7.92
CA VAL A 102 8.90 7.88 7.33
C VAL A 102 9.30 8.83 6.22
N VAL A 103 8.36 9.15 5.31
CA VAL A 103 8.62 10.06 4.19
C VAL A 103 8.93 11.47 4.69
N GLU A 104 8.15 11.98 5.64
CA GLU A 104 8.35 13.32 6.22
C GLU A 104 9.67 13.43 6.99
N TYR A 105 9.96 12.43 7.84
CA TYR A 105 11.20 12.38 8.60
C TYR A 105 12.40 12.31 7.67
N GLU A 106 12.36 11.45 6.65
CA GLU A 106 13.48 11.29 5.75
C GLU A 106 13.74 12.48 4.86
N ALA A 107 12.68 13.10 4.33
CA ALA A 107 12.83 14.33 3.57
C ALA A 107 13.55 15.40 4.41
N LEU A 108 13.14 15.58 5.67
CA LEU A 108 13.76 16.56 6.56
C LEU A 108 15.20 16.18 6.96
N ARG A 109 15.46 14.90 7.24
CA ARG A 109 16.79 14.38 7.59
C ARG A 109 17.78 14.64 6.45
N GLN A 110 17.40 14.27 5.23
CA GLN A 110 18.24 14.44 4.05
C GLN A 110 18.47 15.91 3.74
N ALA A 111 17.42 16.75 3.83
CA ALA A 111 17.54 18.19 3.61
C ALA A 111 18.55 18.83 4.59
N LYS A 112 18.41 18.57 5.90
CA LYS A 112 19.33 19.08 6.93
C LYS A 112 20.77 18.64 6.70
N LEU A 113 20.98 17.39 6.27
CA LEU A 113 22.31 16.87 5.99
C LEU A 113 22.96 17.60 4.82
N ILE A 114 22.20 17.83 3.74
CA ILE A 114 22.67 18.54 2.55
C ILE A 114 22.95 20.02 2.88
N GLU A 115 22.07 20.69 3.63
CA GLU A 115 22.26 22.08 4.06
C GLU A 115 23.48 22.26 4.97
N ALA A 116 23.82 21.25 5.78
CA ALA A 116 25.04 21.23 6.58
C ALA A 116 26.33 20.93 5.75
N GLY A 117 26.23 20.79 4.43
CA GLY A 117 27.34 20.46 3.54
C GLY A 117 27.69 18.98 3.47
N GLY A 118 26.86 18.11 4.05
CA GLY A 118 27.00 16.66 3.99
C GLY A 118 26.46 16.07 2.69
N LYS A 119 26.59 14.75 2.55
CA LYS A 119 26.05 13.97 1.43
C LYS A 119 25.18 12.83 1.96
N VAL A 120 24.06 12.57 1.28
CA VAL A 120 23.22 11.42 1.58
C VAL A 120 23.85 10.17 0.97
N ASP A 121 24.14 9.17 1.80
CA ASP A 121 24.59 7.85 1.36
C ASP A 121 23.38 6.99 0.94
N GLN A 122 23.60 6.10 -0.03
CA GLN A 122 22.61 5.09 -0.37
C GLN A 122 22.64 3.97 0.68
N GLU A 123 21.57 3.86 1.46
CA GLU A 123 21.50 2.93 2.58
C GLU A 123 20.10 2.35 2.75
N THR A 124 20.05 1.18 3.39
CA THR A 124 18.81 0.60 3.87
C THR A 124 18.60 0.98 5.33
N ARG A 125 17.41 1.48 5.64
CA ARG A 125 17.01 1.98 6.95
C ARG A 125 15.80 1.20 7.46
N THR A 126 15.56 1.31 8.76
CA THR A 126 14.33 0.83 9.42
C THR A 126 13.63 2.00 10.09
N TRP A 127 12.34 1.85 10.36
CA TRP A 127 11.55 2.79 11.14
C TRP A 127 11.46 2.32 12.60
N ASP A 128 11.67 3.25 13.54
CA ASP A 128 11.40 3.06 14.97
C ASP A 128 10.16 3.90 15.33
N ASP A 129 9.02 3.23 15.52
CA ASP A 129 7.75 3.87 15.87
C ASP A 129 7.77 4.56 17.24
N ALA A 130 8.55 4.04 18.20
CA ALA A 130 8.59 4.58 19.56
C ALA A 130 9.37 5.91 19.59
N GLN A 131 10.44 6.00 18.82
CA GLN A 131 11.25 7.22 18.72
C GLN A 131 10.78 8.15 17.61
N GLY A 132 10.02 7.65 16.65
CA GLY A 132 9.59 8.42 15.47
C GLY A 132 10.76 8.80 14.56
N ILE A 133 11.77 7.93 14.45
CA ILE A 133 12.97 8.15 13.64
C ILE A 133 13.26 6.98 12.71
N THR A 134 14.06 7.24 11.68
CA THR A 134 14.69 6.17 10.91
C THR A 134 16.08 5.85 11.46
N ILE A 135 16.44 4.57 11.44
CA ILE A 135 17.74 4.08 11.90
C ILE A 135 18.44 3.42 10.72
N GLY A 136 19.70 3.79 10.47
CA GLY A 136 20.52 3.16 9.43
C GLY A 136 20.85 1.73 9.81
N MET A 137 20.62 0.76 8.92
CA MET A 137 20.94 -0.65 9.17
C MET A 137 22.23 -1.06 8.46
N ARG A 138 22.28 -0.86 7.13
CA ARG A 138 23.42 -1.23 6.30
C ARG A 138 23.64 -0.17 5.23
N LYS A 139 24.90 0.17 5.00
CA LYS A 139 25.30 0.88 3.78
C LYS A 139 25.23 -0.11 2.62
N LYS A 140 24.65 0.30 1.49
CA LYS A 140 24.73 -0.48 0.26
C LYS A 140 26.07 -0.14 -0.38
N ASP A 141 27.10 -0.95 -0.10
CA ASP A 141 28.41 -0.77 -0.74
C ASP A 141 28.38 -1.26 -2.20
N GLU A 142 27.50 -2.22 -2.55
CA GLU A 142 27.28 -2.72 -3.92
C GLU A 142 25.79 -3.12 -4.14
N GLU A 143 25.30 -3.07 -5.38
CA GLU A 143 24.01 -3.68 -5.74
C GLU A 143 24.12 -5.21 -5.64
N ASN A 144 23.15 -5.88 -5.02
CA ASN A 144 23.18 -7.33 -4.92
C ASN A 144 22.98 -7.95 -6.32
N ASP A 145 23.91 -8.79 -6.75
CA ASP A 145 23.69 -9.63 -7.93
C ASP A 145 22.72 -10.77 -7.58
N TYR A 146 21.45 -10.57 -7.95
CA TYR A 146 20.38 -11.55 -7.76
C TYR A 146 20.48 -12.73 -8.74
N ARG A 147 21.37 -12.68 -9.74
CA ARG A 147 21.55 -13.72 -10.77
C ARG A 147 20.23 -14.14 -11.40
N TYR A 148 19.42 -13.18 -11.83
CA TYR A 148 18.14 -13.46 -12.48
C TYR A 148 18.35 -14.29 -13.76
N PHE A 149 17.63 -15.40 -13.88
CA PHE A 149 17.49 -16.19 -15.10
C PHE A 149 16.06 -16.73 -15.20
N PRO A 150 15.56 -17.06 -16.40
CA PRO A 150 14.24 -17.65 -16.55
C PRO A 150 14.13 -18.97 -15.79
N GLU A 151 13.07 -19.14 -15.00
CA GLU A 151 12.81 -20.36 -14.22
C GLU A 151 12.56 -21.55 -15.17
N PRO A 152 13.46 -22.55 -15.27
CA PRO A 152 13.32 -23.67 -16.20
C PRO A 152 12.17 -24.62 -15.84
N ASP A 153 11.76 -24.67 -14.57
CA ASP A 153 10.65 -25.53 -14.13
C ASP A 153 9.27 -24.95 -14.49
N LEU A 154 9.21 -23.69 -14.91
CA LEU A 154 7.99 -23.01 -15.32
C LEU A 154 7.98 -22.72 -16.83
N VAL A 155 6.96 -23.23 -17.52
CA VAL A 155 6.68 -22.81 -18.89
C VAL A 155 6.21 -21.34 -18.92
N PRO A 156 6.49 -20.59 -20.00
CA PRO A 156 5.97 -19.23 -20.13
C PRO A 156 4.45 -19.18 -19.98
N ILE A 157 3.97 -18.27 -19.13
CA ILE A 157 2.54 -18.02 -18.94
C ILE A 157 2.06 -17.10 -20.07
N VAL A 158 1.20 -17.63 -20.95
CA VAL A 158 0.60 -16.85 -22.05
C VAL A 158 -0.80 -16.41 -21.63
N ILE A 159 -1.03 -15.09 -21.59
CA ILE A 159 -2.33 -14.48 -21.30
C ILE A 159 -2.92 -14.00 -22.63
N THR A 160 -4.04 -14.59 -23.06
CA THR A 160 -4.68 -14.22 -24.33
C THR A 160 -5.59 -13.01 -24.19
N ASP A 161 -5.86 -12.33 -25.30
CA ASP A 161 -6.78 -11.19 -25.33
C ASP A 161 -8.19 -11.58 -24.84
N GLU A 162 -8.65 -12.79 -25.19
CA GLU A 162 -9.94 -13.31 -24.71
C GLU A 162 -9.95 -13.43 -23.19
N LYS A 163 -8.85 -13.89 -22.58
CA LYS A 163 -8.74 -13.98 -21.12
C LYS A 163 -8.74 -12.61 -20.46
N ILE A 164 -8.08 -11.63 -21.08
CA ILE A 164 -8.09 -10.24 -20.60
C ILE A 164 -9.52 -9.67 -20.66
N GLU A 165 -10.25 -9.88 -21.76
CA GLU A 165 -11.64 -9.45 -21.90
C GLU A 165 -12.57 -10.15 -20.90
N GLU A 166 -12.38 -11.45 -20.67
CA GLU A 166 -13.12 -12.22 -19.68
C GLU A 166 -12.96 -11.61 -18.28
N VAL A 167 -11.72 -11.37 -17.85
CA VAL A 167 -11.43 -10.76 -16.55
C VAL A 167 -11.98 -9.34 -16.49
N ARG A 168 -11.80 -8.53 -17.55
CA ARG A 168 -12.31 -7.15 -17.59
C ARG A 168 -13.81 -7.08 -17.41
N ARG A 169 -14.58 -8.00 -18.02
CA ARG A 169 -16.04 -8.07 -17.86
C ARG A 169 -16.48 -8.56 -16.49
N ALA A 170 -15.64 -9.36 -15.83
CA ALA A 170 -15.91 -9.87 -14.48
C ALA A 170 -15.53 -8.87 -13.37
N LEU A 171 -14.77 -7.81 -13.68
CA LEU A 171 -14.41 -6.79 -12.70
C LEU A 171 -15.68 -6.10 -12.17
N PRO A 172 -15.81 -5.94 -10.84
CA PRO A 172 -16.91 -5.17 -10.28
C PRO A 172 -16.74 -3.68 -10.60
N GLU A 173 -17.85 -2.95 -10.52
CA GLU A 173 -17.83 -1.49 -10.48
C GLU A 173 -16.98 -1.05 -9.28
N LEU A 174 -15.87 -0.33 -9.53
CA LEU A 174 -14.99 0.16 -8.45
C LEU A 174 -15.65 1.28 -7.66
N GLN A 175 -15.14 1.52 -6.45
CA GLN A 175 -15.65 2.52 -5.52
C GLN A 175 -15.91 3.89 -6.17
N ASP A 176 -14.95 4.45 -6.92
CA ASP A 176 -15.11 5.80 -7.50
C ASP A 176 -16.24 5.86 -8.51
N ALA A 177 -16.34 4.87 -9.40
CA ALA A 177 -17.42 4.79 -10.37
C ALA A 177 -18.77 4.64 -9.66
N LYS A 178 -18.82 3.82 -8.61
CA LYS A 178 -20.03 3.62 -7.81
C LYS A 178 -20.44 4.89 -7.04
N ILE A 179 -19.49 5.68 -6.53
CA ILE A 179 -19.76 6.99 -5.91
C ILE A 179 -20.43 7.92 -6.93
N GLU A 180 -19.86 8.06 -8.14
CA GLU A 180 -20.44 8.90 -9.18
C GLU A 180 -21.85 8.44 -9.56
N ARG A 181 -22.06 7.12 -9.65
CA ARG A 181 -23.37 6.54 -9.95
C ARG A 181 -24.38 6.80 -8.84
N PHE A 182 -24.01 6.58 -7.58
CA PHE A 182 -24.90 6.86 -6.44
C PHE A 182 -25.26 8.34 -6.32
N VAL A 183 -24.35 9.25 -6.65
CA VAL A 183 -24.65 10.68 -6.68
C VAL A 183 -25.61 11.01 -7.83
N SER A 184 -25.33 10.52 -9.03
CA SER A 184 -26.08 10.88 -10.24
C SER A 184 -27.44 10.17 -10.37
N GLU A 185 -27.51 8.87 -10.09
CA GLU A 185 -28.72 8.06 -10.24
C GLU A 185 -29.58 8.04 -8.98
N TYR A 186 -28.95 8.03 -7.79
CA TYR A 186 -29.67 7.91 -6.51
C TYR A 186 -29.84 9.24 -5.77
N GLY A 187 -29.19 10.31 -6.25
CA GLY A 187 -29.30 11.65 -5.67
C GLY A 187 -28.78 11.73 -4.24
N LEU A 188 -27.84 10.84 -3.87
CA LEU A 188 -27.15 10.87 -2.59
C LEU A 188 -26.12 12.01 -2.57
N SER A 189 -25.79 12.49 -1.37
CA SER A 189 -24.66 13.39 -1.24
C SER A 189 -23.36 12.63 -1.55
N ARG A 190 -22.34 13.33 -2.03
CA ARG A 190 -21.03 12.71 -2.29
C ARG A 190 -20.41 12.14 -1.01
N GLU A 191 -20.67 12.77 0.14
CA GLU A 191 -20.23 12.31 1.45
C GLU A 191 -20.87 10.96 1.80
N ASP A 192 -22.20 10.88 1.76
CA ASP A 192 -22.95 9.64 2.03
C ASP A 192 -22.53 8.52 1.07
N ALA A 193 -22.43 8.83 -0.23
CA ALA A 193 -21.98 7.88 -1.23
C ALA A 193 -20.56 7.37 -0.95
N THR A 194 -19.65 8.23 -0.48
CA THR A 194 -18.29 7.83 -0.11
C THR A 194 -18.30 6.86 1.06
N ILE A 195 -19.09 7.15 2.11
CA ILE A 195 -19.20 6.29 3.30
C ILE A 195 -19.83 4.94 2.95
N LEU A 196 -20.95 4.95 2.23
CA LEU A 196 -21.71 3.74 1.86
C LEU A 196 -20.96 2.84 0.88
N THR A 197 -19.96 3.39 0.19
CA THR A 197 -19.12 2.64 -0.75
C THR A 197 -17.76 2.24 -0.18
N VAL A 198 -17.47 2.45 1.10
CA VAL A 198 -16.21 1.98 1.71
C VAL A 198 -16.05 0.46 1.59
N SER A 199 -17.13 -0.28 1.77
CA SER A 199 -17.17 -1.74 1.58
C SER A 199 -18.04 -2.09 0.39
N ARG A 200 -17.55 -2.99 -0.48
CA ARG A 200 -18.34 -3.47 -1.62
C ARG A 200 -19.64 -4.11 -1.17
N LYS A 201 -19.63 -4.89 -0.08
CA LYS A 201 -20.82 -5.56 0.47
C LYS A 201 -21.90 -4.56 0.90
N THR A 202 -21.49 -3.49 1.58
CA THR A 202 -22.41 -2.41 2.00
C THR A 202 -23.00 -1.73 0.77
N ALA A 203 -22.17 -1.39 -0.21
CA ALA A 203 -22.61 -0.75 -1.43
C ALA A 203 -23.57 -1.64 -2.25
N ASP A 204 -23.27 -2.93 -2.35
CA ASP A 204 -24.09 -3.92 -3.05
C ASP A 204 -25.44 -4.12 -2.35
N PHE A 205 -25.48 -4.07 -1.01
CA PHE A 205 -26.71 -4.15 -0.24
C PHE A 205 -27.63 -2.95 -0.49
N LEU A 206 -27.08 -1.73 -0.50
CA LEU A 206 -27.84 -0.53 -0.88
C LEU A 206 -28.40 -0.67 -2.29
N ASP A 207 -27.53 -1.02 -3.24
CA ASP A 207 -27.86 -1.14 -4.66
C ASP A 207 -28.97 -2.18 -4.89
N ALA A 208 -28.89 -3.34 -4.23
CA ALA A 208 -29.91 -4.38 -4.29
C ALA A 208 -31.25 -3.93 -3.68
N THR A 209 -31.21 -3.20 -2.57
CA THR A 209 -32.43 -2.71 -1.89
C THR A 209 -33.13 -1.64 -2.72
N VAL A 210 -32.38 -0.73 -3.34
CA VAL A 210 -32.92 0.28 -4.26
C VAL A 210 -33.50 -0.38 -5.50
N LYS A 211 -32.81 -1.36 -6.09
CA LYS A 211 -33.32 -2.15 -7.23
C LYS A 211 -34.58 -2.96 -6.90
N ALA A 212 -34.79 -3.33 -5.63
CA ALA A 212 -36.02 -3.96 -5.16
C ALA A 212 -37.20 -2.98 -5.00
N GLY A 213 -36.98 -1.68 -5.23
CA GLY A 213 -38.02 -0.64 -5.27
C GLY A 213 -38.03 0.31 -4.07
N ALA A 214 -37.05 0.24 -3.17
CA ALA A 214 -36.95 1.17 -2.04
C ALA A 214 -36.39 2.54 -2.47
N ASP A 215 -36.79 3.60 -1.76
CA ASP A 215 -36.21 4.93 -1.95
C ASP A 215 -34.75 4.97 -1.47
N ALA A 216 -33.84 5.40 -2.35
CA ALA A 216 -32.41 5.34 -2.09
C ALA A 216 -31.97 6.22 -0.92
N LYS A 217 -32.56 7.40 -0.74
CA LYS A 217 -32.24 8.29 0.39
C LYS A 217 -32.68 7.68 1.71
N THR A 218 -33.87 7.10 1.74
CA THR A 218 -34.37 6.40 2.92
C THR A 218 -33.44 5.24 3.28
N VAL A 219 -33.09 4.38 2.33
CA VAL A 219 -32.18 3.25 2.57
C VAL A 219 -30.81 3.74 3.06
N ALA A 220 -30.23 4.75 2.41
CA ALA A 220 -28.97 5.35 2.81
C ALA A 220 -29.01 5.86 4.26
N ASN A 221 -30.06 6.58 4.65
CA ASN A 221 -30.23 7.09 6.01
C ASN A 221 -30.32 5.96 7.06
N TRP A 222 -31.06 4.88 6.75
CA TRP A 222 -31.12 3.70 7.62
C TRP A 222 -29.76 3.03 7.77
N MET A 223 -29.01 2.92 6.67
CA MET A 223 -27.69 2.30 6.67
C MET A 223 -26.62 3.13 7.39
N LEU A 224 -26.70 4.46 7.30
CA LEU A 224 -25.77 5.38 7.97
C LEU A 224 -26.10 5.57 9.45
N GLY A 225 -27.34 5.30 9.86
CA GLY A 225 -27.79 5.40 11.25
C GLY A 225 -27.98 4.02 11.88
N ASP A 226 -29.21 3.55 11.86
CA ASP A 226 -29.70 2.44 12.69
C ASP A 226 -29.09 1.05 12.38
N LEU A 227 -28.46 0.89 11.21
CA LEU A 227 -27.82 -0.36 10.77
C LEU A 227 -26.28 -0.33 10.91
N SER A 228 -25.69 0.81 11.29
CA SER A 228 -24.24 1.03 11.26
C SER A 228 -23.45 0.35 12.38
#